data_AF-A0A8H6Y725-F1
#
_entry.id   AF-A0A8H6Y725-F1
#
_cell.length_a   1.000
_cell.length_b   1.000
_cell.length_c   1.000
_cell.angle_alpha   90.00
_cell.angle_beta   90.00
_cell.angle_gamma   90.00
#
_symmetry.space_group_name_H-M   'P 1'
#
loop_
_entity.id
_entity.type
_entity.pdbx_description
1 polymer ?
#
loop_
_entity_poly.entity_id
_entity_poly.type
_entity_poly.pdbx_seq_one_letter_code
_entity_poly.pdbx_strand_id
1 'polypeptide(L)'
;MDVEAATSKSRSLRIFSHFGLTKHGHGGVKGDIHPCIIRLALQFSEFRICGANARCIATLNAFKTVIQDYITPPNNTLSRHLMTHLSPQITHLVSARPMSVTMGNAIRQLKLEISGSDIDMPEQDAKDLLCQKIDDYIRDRIIIADEVIQDLACKKIKDGDVILTYARSSIVEKVLLAAYKQGKRFSVIVVDSRPLLEGKALLQAPYIGISRFLDPF
;
A
#
# COMPACT_ATOMS: atom_id res chain seq x y z
N MET A 1 -35.21 33.17 -20.21
CA MET A 1 -35.32 31.97 -19.34
C MET A 1 -33.95 31.32 -19.37
N ASP A 2 -33.06 31.83 -18.55
CA ASP A 2 -31.68 31.37 -18.45
C ASP A 2 -31.52 30.73 -17.09
N VAL A 3 -31.45 29.40 -17.08
CA VAL A 3 -31.14 28.64 -15.86
C VAL A 3 -29.66 28.30 -15.92
N GLU A 4 -28.91 29.09 -15.16
CA GLU A 4 -27.49 28.96 -14.86
C GLU A 4 -27.20 27.56 -14.25
N ALA A 5 -26.32 26.79 -14.89
CA ALA A 5 -25.89 25.50 -14.38
C ALA A 5 -24.98 25.70 -13.14
N ALA A 6 -25.55 25.46 -11.96
CA ALA A 6 -24.84 25.52 -10.69
C ALA A 6 -23.71 24.48 -10.64
N THR A 7 -22.46 24.95 -10.64
CA THR A 7 -21.28 24.13 -10.38
C THR A 7 -21.27 23.74 -8.89
N SER A 8 -21.36 22.44 -8.60
CA SER A 8 -21.31 21.93 -7.22
C SER A 8 -19.91 22.11 -6.61
N LYS A 9 -19.61 23.31 -6.08
CA LYS A 9 -18.44 23.53 -5.24
C LYS A 9 -18.67 22.86 -3.89
N SER A 10 -18.07 21.68 -3.71
CA SER A 10 -17.92 21.05 -2.39
C SER A 10 -17.31 22.05 -1.41
N ARG A 11 -17.97 22.28 -0.26
CA ARG A 11 -17.50 23.17 0.81
C ARG A 11 -16.30 22.56 1.54
N SER A 12 -15.14 22.51 0.88
CA SER A 12 -13.86 22.27 1.57
C SER A 12 -13.46 23.52 2.35
N LEU A 13 -12.91 23.34 3.56
CA LEU A 13 -12.34 24.47 4.33
C LEU A 13 -11.26 25.14 3.47
N ARG A 14 -11.18 26.49 3.50
CA ARG A 14 -10.23 27.23 2.65
C ARG A 14 -8.79 26.75 2.79
N ILE A 15 -8.37 26.39 4.01
CA ILE A 15 -7.04 25.85 4.29
C ILE A 15 -6.77 24.50 3.60
N PHE A 16 -7.82 23.74 3.26
CA PHE A 16 -7.73 22.44 2.58
C PHE A 16 -8.17 22.49 1.10
N SER A 17 -8.29 23.69 0.52
CA SER A 17 -8.70 23.87 -0.88
C SER A 17 -7.72 23.25 -1.89
N HIS A 18 -6.45 23.08 -1.52
CA HIS A 18 -5.43 22.45 -2.35
C HIS A 18 -5.40 20.92 -2.24
N PHE A 19 -6.09 20.32 -1.26
CA PHE A 19 -6.21 18.87 -1.18
C PHE A 19 -7.18 18.40 -2.25
N GLY A 20 -6.71 17.50 -3.12
CA GLY A 20 -7.56 16.88 -4.13
C GLY A 20 -8.70 16.11 -3.47
N LEU A 21 -9.94 16.50 -3.75
CA LEU A 21 -11.11 15.77 -3.30
C LEU A 21 -11.09 14.37 -3.91
N THR A 22 -11.26 13.34 -3.09
CA THR A 22 -11.51 11.99 -3.58
C THR A 22 -12.80 12.00 -4.38
N LYS A 23 -12.72 11.75 -5.68
CA LYS A 23 -13.90 11.61 -6.53
C LYS A 23 -14.59 10.30 -6.15
N HIS A 24 -15.54 10.37 -5.24
CA HIS A 24 -16.44 9.26 -4.93
C HIS A 24 -17.46 9.12 -6.05
N GLY A 25 -17.08 8.41 -7.11
CA GLY A 25 -17.98 8.09 -8.20
C GLY A 25 -17.34 7.10 -9.15
N HIS A 26 -18.14 6.14 -9.60
CA HIS A 26 -17.90 5.28 -10.76
C HIS A 26 -17.89 6.11 -12.06
N GLY A 27 -17.18 7.24 -12.07
CA GLY A 27 -16.99 8.04 -13.27
C GLY A 27 -16.19 7.21 -14.25
N GLY A 28 -16.85 6.78 -15.33
CA GLY A 28 -16.32 5.87 -16.34
C GLY A 28 -14.84 6.13 -16.59
N VAL A 29 -14.02 5.15 -16.26
CA VAL A 29 -12.58 5.33 -16.36
C VAL A 29 -12.24 5.49 -17.83
N LYS A 30 -11.65 6.64 -18.19
CA LYS A 30 -11.14 6.84 -19.54
C LYS A 30 -9.87 6.00 -19.69
N GLY A 31 -9.97 4.87 -20.38
CA GLY A 31 -8.86 3.97 -20.67
C GLY A 31 -9.16 2.51 -20.34
N ASP A 32 -8.40 1.60 -20.93
CA ASP A 32 -8.48 0.17 -20.66
C ASP A 32 -7.83 -0.16 -19.31
N ILE A 33 -8.64 -0.23 -18.25
CA ILE A 33 -8.18 -0.54 -16.89
C ILE A 33 -8.30 -2.03 -16.64
N HIS A 34 -7.20 -2.63 -16.19
CA HIS A 34 -7.17 -4.06 -15.93
C HIS A 34 -8.15 -4.44 -14.80
N PRO A 35 -8.95 -5.52 -14.92
CA PRO A 35 -9.93 -5.89 -13.90
C PRO A 35 -9.36 -6.08 -12.49
N CYS A 36 -8.11 -6.55 -12.37
CA CYS A 36 -7.44 -6.68 -11.07
C CYS A 36 -7.21 -5.31 -10.40
N ILE A 37 -6.95 -4.26 -11.19
CA ILE A 37 -6.72 -2.90 -10.72
C ILE A 37 -8.03 -2.26 -10.25
N ILE A 38 -9.14 -2.52 -10.95
CA ILE A 38 -10.49 -2.09 -10.53
C ILE A 38 -10.83 -2.70 -9.16
N ARG A 39 -10.61 -4.02 -9.01
CA ARG A 39 -10.85 -4.71 -7.73
C ARG A 39 -9.98 -4.15 -6.60
N LEU A 40 -8.69 -3.91 -6.87
CA LEU A 40 -7.77 -3.35 -5.89
C LEU A 40 -8.17 -1.92 -5.50
N ALA A 41 -8.58 -1.09 -6.47
CA ALA A 41 -9.06 0.26 -6.23
C ALA A 41 -10.27 0.28 -5.29
N LEU A 42 -11.23 -0.64 -5.48
CA LEU A 42 -12.38 -0.80 -4.58
C LEU A 42 -11.93 -1.20 -3.16
N GLN A 43 -11.00 -2.15 -3.04
CA GLN A 43 -10.43 -2.53 -1.73
C GLN A 43 -9.72 -1.36 -1.04
N PHE A 44 -9.11 -0.44 -1.80
CA PHE A 44 -8.48 0.76 -1.26
C PHE A 44 -9.50 1.82 -0.83
N SER A 45 -10.54 2.07 -1.63
CA SER A 45 -11.58 3.06 -1.32
C SER A 45 -12.46 2.63 -0.15
N GLU A 46 -12.71 1.33 -0.01
CA GLU A 46 -13.47 0.76 1.12
C GLU A 46 -12.61 0.50 2.36
N PHE A 47 -11.34 0.91 2.35
CA PHE A 47 -10.41 0.71 3.48
C PHE A 47 -10.28 -0.76 3.93
N ARG A 48 -10.49 -1.73 3.01
CA ARG A 48 -10.21 -3.15 3.29
C ARG A 48 -8.70 -3.42 3.38
N ILE A 49 -7.91 -2.66 2.62
CA ILE A 49 -6.44 -2.68 2.68
C ILE A 49 -5.94 -1.29 3.06
N CYS A 50 -5.48 -1.13 4.31
CA CYS A 50 -5.08 0.17 4.86
C CYS A 50 -3.58 0.37 5.05
N GLY A 51 -2.89 -0.62 5.62
CA GLY A 51 -1.48 -0.50 5.99
C GLY A 51 -0.59 -0.20 4.79
N ALA A 52 0.43 0.64 4.99
CA ALA A 52 1.31 1.07 3.90
C ALA A 52 2.01 -0.11 3.20
N ASN A 53 2.53 -1.08 3.95
CA ASN A 53 3.16 -2.29 3.41
C ASN A 53 2.12 -3.17 2.69
N ALA A 54 0.95 -3.38 3.28
CA ALA A 54 -0.11 -4.19 2.67
C ALA A 54 -0.60 -3.60 1.34
N ARG A 55 -0.80 -2.27 1.27
CA ARG A 55 -1.17 -1.57 0.03
C ARG A 55 -0.06 -1.67 -1.03
N CYS A 56 1.20 -1.55 -0.62
CA CYS A 56 2.34 -1.69 -1.53
C CYS A 56 2.43 -3.09 -2.14
N ILE A 57 2.40 -4.13 -1.30
CA ILE A 57 2.43 -5.53 -1.74
C ILE A 57 1.25 -5.84 -2.67
N ALA A 58 0.03 -5.42 -2.30
CA ALA A 58 -1.15 -5.64 -3.14
C ALA A 58 -1.03 -4.95 -4.50
N THR A 59 -0.47 -3.74 -4.54
CA THR A 59 -0.24 -2.99 -5.79
C THR A 59 0.79 -3.68 -6.68
N LEU A 60 1.90 -4.14 -6.10
CA LEU A 60 2.94 -4.84 -6.82
C LEU A 60 2.45 -6.18 -7.38
N ASN A 61 1.70 -6.95 -6.60
CA ASN A 61 1.07 -8.20 -7.06
C ASN A 61 0.04 -7.96 -8.18
N ALA A 62 -0.75 -6.88 -8.08
CA ALA A 62 -1.65 -6.50 -9.15
C ALA A 62 -0.88 -6.13 -10.43
N PHE A 63 0.24 -5.41 -10.33
CA PHE A 63 1.08 -5.13 -11.49
C PHE A 63 1.74 -6.35 -12.10
N LYS A 64 2.12 -7.37 -11.31
CA LYS A 64 2.55 -8.66 -11.89
C LYS A 64 1.46 -9.23 -12.82
N THR A 65 0.21 -9.21 -12.36
CA THR A 65 -0.93 -9.70 -13.17
C THR A 65 -1.08 -8.85 -14.44
N VAL A 66 -1.07 -7.52 -14.32
CA VAL A 66 -1.17 -6.61 -15.47
C VAL A 66 -0.04 -6.82 -16.48
N ILE A 67 1.20 -7.01 -16.01
CA ILE A 67 2.37 -7.21 -16.87
C ILE A 67 2.29 -8.54 -17.62
N GLN A 68 1.81 -9.60 -16.95
CA GLN A 68 1.65 -10.92 -17.57
C GLN A 68 0.53 -10.93 -18.62
N ASP A 69 -0.60 -10.28 -18.32
CA ASP A 69 -1.76 -10.23 -19.22
C ASP A 69 -1.58 -9.21 -20.37
N TYR A 70 -0.57 -8.34 -20.28
CA TYR A 70 -0.27 -7.34 -21.31
C TYR A 70 0.26 -7.98 -22.59
N ILE A 71 -0.06 -7.43 -23.76
CA ILE A 71 0.48 -7.85 -25.05
C ILE A 71 1.03 -6.60 -25.76
N THR A 72 2.27 -6.67 -26.25
CA THR A 72 2.85 -5.53 -26.97
C THR A 72 2.13 -5.32 -28.31
N PRO A 73 1.60 -4.12 -28.59
CA PRO A 73 1.05 -3.81 -29.91
C PRO A 73 2.12 -3.90 -31.00
N PRO A 74 1.74 -4.18 -32.26
CA PRO A 74 2.69 -4.20 -33.36
C PRO A 74 3.44 -2.86 -33.46
N ASN A 75 4.70 -2.91 -33.92
CA ASN A 75 5.60 -1.76 -34.08
C ASN A 75 5.98 -1.02 -32.78
N ASN A 76 5.80 -1.64 -31.62
CA ASN A 76 6.25 -1.11 -30.33
C ASN A 76 7.23 -2.05 -29.65
N THR A 77 8.04 -1.50 -28.74
CA THR A 77 8.81 -2.30 -27.78
C THR A 77 8.04 -2.43 -26.47
N LEU A 78 8.22 -3.55 -25.77
CA LEU A 78 7.63 -3.78 -24.45
C LEU A 78 7.95 -2.63 -23.49
N SER A 79 9.23 -2.26 -23.35
CA SER A 79 9.71 -1.24 -22.41
C SER A 79 9.03 0.14 -22.59
N ARG A 80 8.84 0.58 -23.83
CA ARG A 80 8.24 1.89 -24.13
C ARG A 80 6.73 1.87 -23.90
N HIS A 81 6.05 0.84 -24.41
CA HIS A 81 4.58 0.85 -24.40
C HIS A 81 3.99 0.38 -23.06
N LEU A 82 4.65 -0.55 -22.36
CA LEU A 82 4.22 -1.01 -21.03
C LEU A 82 4.13 0.14 -20.02
N MET A 83 5.06 1.10 -20.07
CA MET A 83 5.03 2.31 -19.24
C MET A 83 3.78 3.17 -19.48
N THR A 84 3.39 3.30 -20.75
CA THR A 84 2.18 4.01 -21.16
C THR A 84 0.94 3.25 -20.71
N HIS A 85 0.96 1.91 -20.78
CA HIS A 85 -0.12 1.04 -20.35
C HIS A 85 -0.32 1.02 -18.82
N LEU A 86 0.75 1.08 -18.02
CA LEU A 86 0.67 1.12 -16.55
C LEU A 86 0.21 2.47 -16.00
N SER A 87 0.44 3.56 -16.73
CA SER A 87 0.10 4.92 -16.29
C SER A 87 -1.39 5.09 -15.92
N PRO A 88 -2.38 4.72 -16.76
CA PRO A 88 -3.79 4.80 -16.39
C PRO A 88 -4.16 3.87 -15.22
N GLN A 89 -3.50 2.71 -15.08
CA GLN A 89 -3.70 1.81 -13.93
C GLN A 89 -3.31 2.50 -12.61
N ILE A 90 -2.14 3.14 -12.59
CA ILE A 90 -1.65 3.91 -11.43
C ILE A 90 -2.60 5.07 -11.13
N THR A 91 -3.01 5.83 -12.14
CA THR A 91 -3.95 6.95 -11.98
C THR A 91 -5.28 6.47 -11.40
N HIS A 92 -5.78 5.30 -11.80
CA HIS A 92 -7.00 4.73 -11.24
C HIS A 92 -6.85 4.43 -9.75
N LEU A 93 -5.76 3.77 -9.33
CA LEU A 93 -5.47 3.52 -7.91
C LEU A 93 -5.36 4.82 -7.10
N VAL A 94 -4.67 5.84 -7.62
CA VAL A 94 -4.53 7.16 -6.99
C VAL A 94 -5.89 7.82 -6.79
N SER A 95 -6.77 7.71 -7.79
CA SER A 95 -8.11 8.32 -7.75
C SER A 95 -9.01 7.67 -6.71
N ALA A 96 -8.86 6.36 -6.48
CA ALA A 96 -9.59 5.64 -5.46
C ALA A 96 -9.08 5.98 -4.05
N ARG A 97 -7.76 6.08 -3.88
CA ARG A 97 -7.13 6.53 -2.64
C ARG A 97 -5.70 7.03 -2.92
N PRO A 98 -5.31 8.23 -2.43
CA PRO A 98 -3.95 8.73 -2.59
C PRO A 98 -2.89 7.69 -2.21
N MET A 99 -1.85 7.59 -3.03
CA MET A 99 -0.76 6.62 -2.84
C MET A 99 0.00 6.92 -1.55
N SER A 100 0.44 5.86 -0.86
CA SER A 100 1.44 6.01 0.19
C SER A 100 2.82 6.28 -0.40
N VAL A 101 3.72 6.83 0.40
CA VAL A 101 5.13 7.02 0.01
C VAL A 101 5.77 5.69 -0.41
N THR A 102 5.49 4.61 0.32
CA THR A 102 5.98 3.26 0.01
C THR A 102 5.55 2.81 -1.39
N MET A 103 4.28 3.02 -1.77
CA MET A 103 3.78 2.70 -3.11
C MET A 103 4.47 3.54 -4.19
N GLY A 104 4.60 4.85 -3.96
CA GLY A 104 5.27 5.75 -4.90
C GLY A 104 6.71 5.34 -5.18
N ASN A 105 7.45 4.97 -4.14
CA ASN A 105 8.83 4.50 -4.26
C ASN A 105 8.92 3.15 -5.02
N ALA A 106 8.02 2.22 -4.72
CA ALA A 106 7.97 0.92 -5.40
C ALA A 106 7.62 1.06 -6.88
N ILE A 107 6.65 1.92 -7.22
CA ILE A 107 6.30 2.25 -8.62
C ILE A 107 7.48 2.89 -9.33
N ARG A 108 8.20 3.81 -8.67
CA ARG A 108 9.38 4.43 -9.26
C ARG A 108 10.47 3.40 -9.56
N GLN A 109 10.69 2.45 -8.66
CA GLN A 109 11.62 1.35 -8.90
C GLN A 109 11.17 0.48 -10.08
N LEU A 110 9.91 0.05 -10.11
CA LEU A 110 9.39 -0.76 -11.22
C LEU A 110 9.55 -0.05 -12.58
N LYS A 111 9.28 1.26 -12.63
CA LYS A 111 9.49 2.08 -13.83
C LYS A 111 10.95 2.08 -14.31
N LEU A 112 11.90 2.10 -13.37
CA LEU A 112 13.32 1.99 -13.69
C LEU A 112 13.65 0.62 -14.28
N GLU A 113 13.13 -0.47 -13.69
CA GLU A 113 13.34 -1.83 -14.19
C GLU A 113 12.77 -2.05 -15.59
N ILE A 114 11.59 -1.50 -15.88
CA ILE A 114 10.98 -1.54 -17.21
C ILE A 114 11.83 -0.77 -18.22
N SER A 115 12.34 0.40 -17.84
CA SER A 115 13.18 1.23 -18.72
C SER A 115 14.52 0.57 -19.02
N GLY A 116 15.05 -0.24 -18.11
CA GLY A 116 16.29 -1.00 -18.27
C GLY A 116 16.10 -2.41 -18.82
N SER A 117 14.90 -2.78 -19.30
CA SER A 117 14.68 -4.10 -19.91
C SER A 117 15.36 -4.19 -21.28
N ASP A 118 16.02 -5.32 -21.53
CA ASP A 118 16.72 -5.58 -22.78
C ASP A 118 15.73 -5.67 -23.96
N ILE A 119 16.08 -5.04 -25.08
CA ILE A 119 15.24 -4.95 -26.28
C ILE A 119 15.31 -6.26 -27.07
N ASP A 120 16.43 -6.98 -26.98
CA ASP A 120 16.65 -8.23 -27.71
C ASP A 120 16.06 -9.45 -26.98
N MET A 121 15.58 -9.26 -25.75
CA MET A 121 14.96 -10.31 -24.94
C MET A 121 13.55 -10.63 -25.45
N PRO A 122 13.18 -11.93 -25.55
CA PRO A 122 11.81 -12.33 -25.86
C PRO A 122 10.81 -11.71 -24.87
N GLU A 123 9.64 -11.30 -25.38
CA GLU A 123 8.65 -10.57 -24.58
C GLU A 123 8.26 -11.31 -23.29
N GLN A 124 8.06 -12.63 -23.38
CA GLN A 124 7.68 -13.43 -22.21
C GLN A 124 8.79 -13.47 -21.17
N ASP A 125 10.04 -13.69 -21.59
CA ASP A 125 11.19 -13.69 -20.69
C ASP A 125 11.37 -12.34 -19.99
N ALA A 126 11.12 -11.24 -20.71
CA ALA A 126 11.15 -9.89 -20.14
C ALA A 126 10.05 -9.68 -19.09
N LYS A 127 8.82 -10.16 -19.34
CA LYS A 127 7.72 -10.12 -18.37
C LYS A 127 8.02 -10.95 -17.12
N ASP A 128 8.58 -12.14 -17.30
CA ASP A 128 8.95 -13.04 -16.21
C ASP A 128 10.06 -12.43 -15.36
N LEU A 129 11.07 -11.82 -15.99
CA LEU A 129 12.11 -11.08 -15.31
C LEU A 129 11.56 -9.89 -14.51
N LEU A 130 10.62 -9.11 -15.08
CA LEU A 130 9.97 -8.01 -14.35
C LEU A 130 9.16 -8.52 -13.15
N CYS A 131 8.45 -9.64 -13.31
CA CYS A 131 7.72 -10.28 -12.21
C CYS A 131 8.67 -10.77 -11.11
N GLN A 132 9.81 -11.35 -11.47
CA GLN A 132 10.84 -11.77 -10.53
C GLN A 132 11.41 -10.56 -9.77
N LYS A 133 11.72 -9.46 -10.48
CA LYS A 133 12.19 -8.21 -9.84
C LYS A 133 11.18 -7.64 -8.86
N ILE A 134 9.87 -7.78 -9.13
CA ILE A 134 8.83 -7.40 -8.19
C ILE A 134 8.85 -8.31 -6.94
N ASP A 135 8.97 -9.62 -7.12
CA ASP A 135 9.06 -10.57 -6.01
C ASP A 135 10.30 -10.31 -5.14
N ASP A 136 11.44 -10.07 -5.77
CA ASP A 136 12.69 -9.70 -5.11
C ASP A 136 12.52 -8.39 -4.32
N TYR A 137 11.85 -7.38 -4.91
CA TYR A 137 11.57 -6.13 -4.20
C TYR A 137 10.70 -6.37 -2.96
N ILE A 138 9.63 -7.16 -3.07
CA ILE A 138 8.76 -7.48 -1.93
C ILE A 138 9.55 -8.23 -0.85
N ARG A 139 10.29 -9.26 -1.24
CA ARG A 139 11.10 -10.07 -0.33
C ARG A 139 12.13 -9.22 0.39
N ASP A 140 12.97 -8.50 -0.36
CA ASP A 140 14.16 -7.87 0.20
C ASP A 140 13.84 -6.53 0.86
N ARG A 141 12.96 -5.72 0.26
CA ARG A 141 12.67 -4.35 0.70
C ARG A 141 11.52 -4.25 1.68
N ILE A 142 10.72 -5.31 1.84
CA ILE A 142 9.58 -5.32 2.76
C ILE A 142 9.71 -6.45 3.77
N ILE A 143 9.81 -7.70 3.33
CA ILE A 143 9.75 -8.86 4.25
C ILE A 143 11.03 -8.98 5.08
N ILE A 144 12.20 -9.09 4.44
CA ILE A 144 13.49 -9.20 5.12
C ILE A 144 13.79 -7.94 5.92
N ALA A 145 13.44 -6.76 5.38
CA ALA A 145 13.58 -5.50 6.11
C ALA A 145 12.73 -5.48 7.40
N ASP A 146 11.48 -5.95 7.35
CA ASP A 146 10.63 -6.10 8.54
C ASP A 146 11.27 -7.06 9.57
N GLU A 147 11.86 -8.18 9.14
CA GLU A 147 12.54 -9.15 10.02
C GLU A 147 13.76 -8.54 10.71
N VAL A 148 14.60 -7.80 9.97
CA VAL A 148 15.75 -7.11 10.55
C VAL A 148 15.31 -6.05 11.56
N ILE A 149 14.27 -5.27 11.24
CA ILE A 149 13.69 -4.30 12.18
C ILE A 149 13.17 -5.02 13.43
N GLN A 150 12.49 -6.15 13.26
CA GLN A 150 11.97 -6.96 14.35
C GLN A 150 13.09 -7.40 15.30
N ASP A 151 14.18 -7.96 14.77
CA ASP A 151 15.29 -8.47 15.56
C ASP A 151 16.02 -7.35 16.32
N LEU A 152 16.24 -6.21 15.66
CA LEU A 152 16.88 -5.05 16.28
C LEU A 152 16.00 -4.44 17.39
N ALA A 153 14.70 -4.31 17.13
CA ALA A 153 13.76 -3.75 18.11
C ALA A 153 13.54 -4.70 19.29
N CYS A 154 13.44 -6.01 19.03
CA CYS A 154 13.31 -7.02 20.09
C CYS A 154 14.48 -6.91 21.08
N LYS A 155 15.73 -6.75 20.61
CA LYS A 155 16.91 -6.59 21.49
C LYS A 155 16.82 -5.40 22.44
N LYS A 156 15.99 -4.39 22.16
CA LYS A 156 15.83 -3.19 22.99
C LYS A 156 14.77 -3.33 24.08
N ILE A 157 13.80 -4.24 23.91
CA ILE A 157 12.75 -4.51 24.89
C ILE A 157 13.34 -5.31 26.06
N LYS A 158 13.03 -4.92 27.29
CA LYS A 158 13.45 -5.56 28.54
C LYS A 158 12.25 -6.01 29.35
N ASP A 159 12.49 -6.92 30.30
CA ASP A 159 11.47 -7.33 31.25
C ASP A 159 11.06 -6.16 32.15
N GLY A 160 9.76 -6.02 32.37
CA GLY A 160 9.17 -4.92 33.14
C GLY A 160 8.87 -3.66 32.33
N ASP A 161 9.25 -3.60 31.04
CA ASP A 161 8.97 -2.44 30.20
C ASP A 161 7.46 -2.19 30.05
N VAL A 162 7.09 -0.91 29.90
CA VAL A 162 5.76 -0.46 29.51
C VAL A 162 5.88 0.28 28.19
N ILE A 163 5.43 -0.36 27.10
CA ILE A 163 5.59 0.12 25.73
C ILE A 163 4.32 0.85 25.30
N LEU A 164 4.43 2.07 24.79
CA LEU A 164 3.29 2.77 24.19
C LEU A 164 3.30 2.60 22.68
N THR A 165 2.13 2.32 22.10
CA THR A 165 1.91 2.33 20.66
C THR A 165 0.62 3.07 20.32
N TYR A 166 0.50 3.51 19.06
CA TYR A 166 -0.63 4.28 18.57
C TYR A 166 -1.27 3.58 17.37
N ALA A 167 -2.60 3.47 17.40
CA ALA A 167 -3.41 2.80 16.40
C ALA A 167 -2.90 1.37 16.13
N ARG A 168 -2.78 0.98 14.85
CA ARG A 168 -2.21 -0.30 14.44
C ARG A 168 -1.09 -0.13 13.43
N SER A 169 0.06 -0.70 13.75
CA SER A 169 1.18 -0.84 12.83
C SER A 169 1.59 -2.32 12.74
N SER A 170 1.61 -2.88 11.53
CA SER A 170 1.93 -4.29 11.32
C SER A 170 3.35 -4.64 11.75
N ILE A 171 4.31 -3.72 11.61
CA ILE A 171 5.70 -3.96 12.04
C ILE A 171 5.82 -3.91 13.56
N VAL A 172 5.12 -2.98 14.22
CA VAL A 172 5.08 -2.91 15.69
C VAL A 172 4.39 -4.16 16.25
N GLU A 173 3.28 -4.57 15.65
CA GLU A 173 2.57 -5.82 16.00
C GLU A 173 3.52 -7.03 15.96
N LYS A 174 4.30 -7.18 14.87
CA LYS A 174 5.33 -8.23 14.72
C LYS A 174 6.41 -8.15 15.81
N VAL A 175 6.94 -6.95 16.10
CA VAL A 175 7.95 -6.73 17.14
C VAL A 175 7.43 -7.17 18.52
N LEU A 176 6.23 -6.73 18.89
CA LEU A 176 5.63 -7.08 20.18
C LEU A 176 5.39 -8.59 20.28
N LEU A 177 4.92 -9.23 19.20
CA LEU A 177 4.71 -10.68 19.19
C LEU A 177 6.02 -11.44 19.32
N ALA A 178 7.04 -11.03 18.58
CA ALA A 178 8.35 -11.66 18.60
C ALA A 178 9.04 -11.53 19.97
N ALA A 179 9.02 -10.33 20.56
CA ALA A 179 9.56 -10.10 21.90
C ALA A 179 8.86 -10.97 22.95
N TYR A 180 7.53 -11.07 22.89
CA TYR A 180 6.76 -11.93 23.79
C TYR A 180 7.10 -13.41 23.59
N LYS A 181 7.20 -13.88 22.34
CA LYS A 181 7.60 -15.26 22.00
C LYS A 181 9.02 -15.61 22.46
N GLN A 182 9.90 -14.62 22.55
CA GLN A 182 11.26 -14.76 23.12
C GLN A 182 11.27 -14.81 24.67
N GLY A 183 10.09 -14.80 25.31
CA GLY A 183 9.94 -14.94 26.76
C GLY A 183 9.92 -13.62 27.53
N LYS A 184 10.01 -12.48 26.84
CA LYS A 184 10.02 -11.16 27.49
C LYS A 184 8.66 -10.82 28.07
N ARG A 185 8.66 -10.24 29.26
CA ARG A 185 7.46 -9.87 30.01
C ARG A 185 7.38 -8.35 30.13
N PHE A 186 6.44 -7.76 29.41
CA PHE A 186 6.23 -6.31 29.34
C PHE A 186 4.73 -6.01 29.19
N SER A 187 4.34 -4.75 29.42
CA SER A 187 2.98 -4.25 29.18
C SER A 187 2.95 -3.31 27.97
N VAL A 188 1.77 -3.12 27.36
CA VAL A 188 1.60 -2.29 26.16
C VAL A 188 0.36 -1.41 26.31
N ILE A 189 0.58 -0.11 26.22
CA ILE A 189 -0.48 0.89 26.16
C ILE A 189 -0.80 1.13 24.67
N VAL A 190 -2.07 0.95 24.29
CA VAL A 190 -2.53 1.15 22.91
C VAL A 190 -3.40 2.40 22.87
N VAL A 191 -2.83 3.50 22.41
CA VAL A 191 -3.58 4.73 22.17
C VAL A 191 -4.28 4.62 20.83
N ASP A 192 -5.53 5.04 20.73
CA ASP A 192 -6.31 4.95 19.48
C ASP A 192 -7.08 6.25 19.23
N SER A 193 -7.52 6.45 18.00
CA SER A 193 -8.25 7.65 17.62
C SER A 193 -9.32 7.39 16.57
N ARG A 194 -10.32 8.27 16.56
CA ARG A 194 -11.33 8.31 15.51
C ARG A 194 -10.71 8.78 14.18
N PRO A 195 -11.28 8.38 13.03
CA PRO A 195 -12.54 7.65 12.89
C PRO A 195 -12.39 6.12 12.77
N LEU A 196 -11.23 5.61 12.37
CA LEU A 196 -11.08 4.20 11.99
C LEU A 196 -10.91 3.23 13.17
N LEU A 197 -10.45 3.72 14.33
CA LEU A 197 -10.26 2.91 15.54
C LEU A 197 -9.41 1.65 15.29
N GLU A 198 -8.30 1.81 14.58
CA GLU A 198 -7.45 0.71 14.12
C GLU A 198 -6.76 0.00 15.30
N GLY A 199 -6.56 0.69 16.43
CA GLY A 199 -5.99 0.13 17.65
C GLY A 199 -6.80 -1.04 18.22
N LYS A 200 -8.12 -1.08 17.99
CA LYS A 200 -8.96 -2.24 18.35
C LYS A 200 -8.49 -3.54 17.68
N ALA A 201 -8.03 -3.48 16.43
CA ALA A 201 -7.53 -4.66 15.73
C ALA A 201 -6.19 -5.13 16.32
N LEU A 202 -5.32 -4.19 16.72
CA LEU A 202 -4.09 -4.53 17.45
C LEU A 202 -4.43 -5.17 18.81
N LEU A 203 -5.50 -4.71 19.46
CA LEU A 203 -5.96 -5.30 20.72
C LEU A 203 -6.51 -6.72 20.56
N GLN A 204 -7.03 -7.10 19.40
CA GLN A 204 -7.55 -8.45 19.16
C GLN A 204 -6.45 -9.48 18.89
N ALA A 205 -5.23 -9.05 18.54
CA ALA A 205 -4.13 -9.97 18.35
C ALA A 205 -3.81 -10.73 19.66
N PRO A 206 -3.45 -12.02 19.57
CA PRO A 206 -3.34 -12.94 20.71
C PRO A 206 -2.10 -12.64 21.57
N TYR A 207 -2.13 -11.51 22.28
CA TYR A 207 -1.18 -11.21 23.35
C TYR A 207 -1.85 -11.52 24.68
N ILE A 208 -1.70 -12.76 25.11
CA ILE A 208 -2.12 -13.20 26.44
C ILE A 208 -1.18 -12.55 27.46
N GLY A 209 -1.69 -11.63 28.28
CA GLY A 209 -0.97 -11.11 29.46
C GLY A 209 -0.39 -9.69 29.36
N ILE A 210 -0.65 -8.95 28.28
CA ILE A 210 -0.27 -7.54 28.20
C ILE A 210 -1.39 -6.69 28.82
N SER A 211 -1.10 -5.97 29.91
CA SER A 211 -2.01 -4.96 30.47
C SER A 211 -2.25 -3.88 29.42
N ARG A 212 -3.50 -3.74 28.96
CA ARG A 212 -3.89 -2.87 27.85
C ARG A 212 -4.78 -1.77 28.37
N PHE A 213 -4.42 -0.53 28.07
CA PHE A 213 -5.28 0.63 28.25
C PHE A 213 -5.55 1.21 26.87
N LEU A 214 -6.84 1.33 26.55
CA LEU A 214 -7.31 2.08 25.39
C LEU A 214 -7.65 3.48 25.90
N ASP A 215 -6.83 4.46 25.53
CA ASP A 215 -7.13 5.87 25.81
C ASP A 215 -7.69 6.50 24.52
N PRO A 216 -9.01 6.79 24.45
CA PRO A 216 -9.61 7.47 23.32
C PRO A 216 -9.38 8.99 23.43
N PHE A 217 -8.61 9.56 22.51
CA PHE A 217 -8.60 11.01 22.25
C PHE A 217 -9.77 11.45 21.35
#